data_AF-A0A645CC51-F1
#
_entry.id   AF-A0A645CC51-F1
#
_cell.length_a   1.000
_cell.length_b   1.000
_cell.length_c   1.000
_cell.angle_alpha   90.00
_cell.angle_beta   90.00
_cell.angle_gamma   90.00
#
_symmetry.space_group_name_H-M   'P 1'
#
loop_
_entity.id
_entity.type
_entity.pdbx_description
1 polymer ?
#
loop_
_entity_poly.entity_id
_entity_poly.type
_entity_poly.pdbx_seq_one_letter_code
_entity_poly.pdbx_strand_id
1 'polypeptide(L)'
;MTSTTMYTVRANYRAWEQDFGILPMPKLTEDQPYVDVVSTATCGSLYSIPKSNKELDLTGYALEAFCRESKDTLRVAYYDLTITHKTMRDPESAEMMDIILANRYFDMAIIYNWGGWYQYFYNLWGTSGSNFASTYESAKDKTIAEINTTVDEFLKSN
;
A
#
# COMPACT_ATOMS: atom_id res chain seq x y z
N MET A 1 15.77 -15.88 -3.39
CA MET A 1 15.80 -14.41 -3.40
C MET A 1 14.81 -13.94 -2.35
N THR A 2 15.29 -13.50 -1.18
CA THR A 2 14.43 -12.99 -0.11
C THR A 2 13.93 -11.61 -0.56
N SER A 3 12.67 -11.52 -0.99
CA SER A 3 12.06 -10.22 -1.25
C SER A 3 11.92 -9.49 0.08
N THR A 4 12.50 -8.31 0.16
CA THR A 4 12.61 -7.51 1.38
C THR A 4 11.91 -6.18 1.13
N THR A 5 11.03 -5.76 2.03
CA THR A 5 10.26 -4.52 1.87
C THR A 5 11.16 -3.29 1.93
N MET A 6 10.75 -2.19 1.27
CA MET A 6 11.45 -0.91 1.32
C MET A 6 11.71 -0.42 2.76
N TYR A 7 10.83 -0.81 3.70
CA TYR A 7 11.02 -0.57 5.13
C TYR A 7 12.35 -1.14 5.66
N THR A 8 12.65 -2.39 5.35
CA THR A 8 13.87 -3.06 5.81
C THR A 8 15.11 -2.49 5.12
N VAL A 9 15.01 -2.07 3.86
CA VAL A 9 16.12 -1.39 3.18
C VAL A 9 16.46 -0.08 3.88
N ARG A 10 15.45 0.74 4.18
CA ARG A 10 15.62 2.00 4.96
C ARG A 10 16.17 1.73 6.36
N ALA A 11 15.62 0.75 7.06
CA ALA A 11 15.92 0.51 8.47
C ALA A 11 17.26 -0.20 8.68
N ASN A 12 17.60 -1.17 7.82
CA ASN A 12 18.70 -2.11 8.08
C ASN A 12 19.78 -2.07 6.98
N TYR A 13 19.44 -1.85 5.71
CA TYR A 13 20.42 -1.96 4.62
C TYR A 13 21.20 -0.67 4.36
N ARG A 14 20.72 0.46 4.88
CA ARG A 14 21.45 1.73 4.81
C ARG A 14 22.86 1.65 5.41
N ALA A 15 23.01 0.96 6.54
CA ALA A 15 24.29 0.78 7.23
C ALA A 15 25.07 -0.47 6.76
N TRP A 16 24.53 -1.22 5.80
CA TRP A 16 25.11 -2.49 5.37
C TRP A 16 26.21 -2.24 4.35
N GLU A 17 27.38 -2.87 4.49
CA GLU A 17 28.53 -2.60 3.61
C GLU A 17 28.42 -3.30 2.24
N GLN A 18 27.56 -4.31 2.10
CA GLN A 18 27.35 -4.99 0.82
C GLN A 18 26.50 -4.16 -0.15
N ASP A 19 26.77 -4.36 -1.44
CA ASP A 19 25.95 -3.84 -2.52
C ASP A 19 24.62 -4.60 -2.57
N PHE A 20 23.55 -3.84 -2.81
CA PHE A 20 22.20 -4.37 -3.00
C PHE A 20 21.52 -3.56 -4.10
N GLY A 21 20.63 -4.20 -4.84
CA GLY A 21 19.79 -3.56 -5.84
C GLY A 21 18.33 -3.54 -5.40
N ILE A 22 17.58 -2.58 -5.92
CA ILE A 22 16.13 -2.52 -5.78
C ILE A 22 15.50 -2.98 -7.10
N LEU A 23 14.54 -3.89 -7.02
CA LEU A 23 13.78 -4.37 -8.18
C LEU A 23 12.28 -4.23 -7.92
N PRO A 24 11.48 -3.93 -8.95
CA PRO A 24 10.02 -3.99 -8.85
C PRO A 24 9.54 -5.42 -8.59
N MET A 25 8.29 -5.55 -8.15
CA MET A 25 7.66 -6.86 -8.04
C MET A 25 7.69 -7.58 -9.39
N PRO A 26 8.12 -8.84 -9.44
CA PRO A 26 8.21 -9.57 -10.70
C PRO A 26 6.81 -9.77 -11.27
N LYS A 27 6.71 -9.63 -12.59
CA LYS A 27 5.49 -9.97 -13.32
C LYS A 27 5.27 -11.48 -13.32
N LEU A 28 4.00 -11.91 -13.32
CA LEU A 28 3.68 -13.32 -13.49
C LEU A 28 3.87 -13.76 -14.96
N THR A 29 3.50 -12.89 -15.89
CA THR A 29 3.65 -13.09 -17.35
C THR A 29 4.31 -11.87 -17.98
N GLU A 30 4.93 -12.04 -19.14
CA GLU A 30 5.73 -10.99 -19.81
C GLU A 30 4.87 -9.78 -20.24
N ASP A 31 3.64 -10.04 -20.63
CA ASP A 31 2.65 -9.08 -21.12
C ASP A 31 1.95 -8.27 -20.01
N GLN A 32 2.08 -8.68 -18.75
CA GLN A 32 1.46 -7.98 -17.63
C GLN A 32 2.15 -6.62 -17.39
N PRO A 33 1.43 -5.53 -17.03
CA PRO A 33 2.07 -4.36 -16.44
C PRO A 33 2.70 -4.70 -15.09
N TYR A 34 3.67 -3.89 -14.65
CA TYR A 34 4.17 -3.99 -13.27
C TYR A 34 3.04 -3.64 -12.30
N VAL A 35 2.99 -4.36 -11.18
CA VAL A 35 2.00 -4.15 -10.12
C VAL A 35 2.73 -4.18 -8.79
N ASP A 36 2.96 -3.01 -8.22
CA ASP A 36 3.66 -2.85 -6.95
C ASP A 36 2.65 -2.47 -5.86
N VAL A 37 2.28 -3.46 -5.04
CA VAL A 37 1.27 -3.27 -3.98
C VAL A 37 1.83 -2.40 -2.87
N VAL A 38 1.11 -1.33 -2.53
CA VAL A 38 1.45 -0.48 -1.39
C VAL A 38 1.09 -1.21 -0.09
N SER A 39 2.08 -1.40 0.79
CA SER A 39 1.87 -2.02 2.10
C SER A 39 0.85 -1.23 2.92
N THR A 40 -0.25 -1.88 3.30
CA THR A 40 -1.28 -1.32 4.19
C THR A 40 -0.88 -1.38 5.67
N ALA A 41 0.06 -2.25 6.04
CA ALA A 41 0.45 -2.48 7.43
C ALA A 41 1.49 -1.48 7.97
N THR A 42 2.31 -0.90 7.10
CA THR A 42 3.50 -0.14 7.51
C THR A 42 3.68 1.22 6.84
N CYS A 43 2.90 1.54 5.81
CA CYS A 43 3.13 2.74 4.99
C CYS A 43 1.97 3.75 4.98
N GLY A 44 0.97 3.61 5.85
CA GLY A 44 -0.18 4.51 5.91
C GLY A 44 -0.19 5.37 7.18
N SER A 45 0.43 6.55 7.16
CA SER A 45 0.07 7.60 8.13
C SER A 45 -1.28 8.16 7.73
N LEU A 46 -2.35 7.67 8.36
CA LEU A 46 -3.71 8.13 8.15
C LEU A 46 -4.00 9.29 9.11
N TYR A 47 -4.62 10.35 8.58
CA TYR A 47 -5.17 11.44 9.39
C TYR A 47 -6.62 11.12 9.73
N SER A 48 -6.93 11.07 11.02
CA SER A 48 -8.30 10.82 11.51
C SER A 48 -8.89 12.11 12.07
N ILE A 49 -10.09 12.47 11.63
CA ILE A 49 -10.83 13.62 12.17
C ILE A 49 -11.76 13.11 13.29
N PRO A 50 -11.67 13.65 14.52
CA PRO A 50 -12.60 13.30 15.59
C PRO A 50 -14.05 13.64 15.24
N LYS A 51 -14.98 12.73 15.54
CA LYS A 51 -16.43 12.94 15.31
C LYS A 51 -17.01 14.14 16.06
N SER A 52 -16.34 14.60 17.12
CA SER A 52 -16.73 15.78 17.90
C SER A 52 -16.40 17.11 17.21
N ASN A 53 -15.67 17.09 16.10
CA ASN A 53 -15.31 18.29 15.37
C ASN A 53 -16.55 18.95 14.75
N LYS A 54 -16.73 20.25 15.00
CA LYS A 54 -17.86 21.04 14.49
C LYS A 54 -17.49 21.86 13.26
N GLU A 55 -16.20 22.02 12.97
CA GLU A 55 -15.67 22.87 11.90
C GLU A 55 -15.12 22.00 10.76
N LEU A 56 -15.98 21.17 10.17
CA LEU A 56 -15.59 20.20 9.14
C LEU A 56 -15.11 20.90 7.87
N ASP A 57 -15.73 22.00 7.47
CA ASP A 57 -15.33 22.75 6.27
C ASP A 57 -13.90 23.28 6.40
N LEU A 58 -13.60 23.98 7.50
CA LEU A 58 -12.25 24.49 7.76
C LEU A 58 -11.22 23.36 7.83
N THR A 59 -11.59 22.24 8.46
CA THR A 59 -10.72 21.07 8.57
C THR A 59 -10.44 20.45 7.20
N GLY A 60 -11.46 20.34 6.36
CA GLY A 60 -11.33 19.88 4.98
C GLY A 60 -10.42 20.78 4.15
N TYR A 61 -10.62 22.11 4.22
CA TYR A 61 -9.76 23.08 3.53
C TYR A 61 -8.30 23.00 3.99
N ALA A 62 -8.05 22.87 5.30
CA ALA A 62 -6.70 22.76 5.82
C ALA A 62 -6.01 21.46 5.36
N LEU A 63 -6.73 20.33 5.38
CA LEU A 63 -6.21 19.05 4.89
C LEU A 63 -5.91 19.10 3.40
N GLU A 64 -6.78 19.70 2.59
CA GLU A 64 -6.56 19.87 1.15
C GLU A 64 -5.33 20.75 0.88
N ALA A 65 -5.18 21.86 1.61
CA ALA A 65 -4.02 22.72 1.50
C ALA A 65 -2.72 21.98 1.86
N PHE A 66 -2.71 21.19 2.93
CA PHE A 66 -1.56 20.36 3.29
C PHE A 66 -1.23 19.31 2.22
N CYS A 67 -2.25 18.64 1.68
CA CYS A 67 -2.06 17.67 0.60
C CYS A 67 -1.50 18.33 -0.67
N ARG A 68 -2.01 19.53 -1.02
CA ARG A 68 -1.56 20.27 -2.20
C ARG A 68 -0.10 20.70 -2.07
N GLU A 69 0.30 21.25 -0.93
CA GLU A 69 1.69 21.67 -0.69
C GLU A 69 2.64 20.47 -0.55
N SER A 70 2.18 19.37 0.06
CA SER A 70 2.95 18.13 0.19
C SER A 70 3.34 17.54 -1.16
N LYS A 71 2.49 17.69 -2.18
CA LYS A 71 2.77 17.24 -3.56
C LYS A 71 4.03 17.88 -4.14
N ASP A 72 4.30 19.15 -3.83
CA ASP A 72 5.41 19.90 -4.45
C ASP A 72 6.63 19.99 -3.52
N THR A 73 6.44 19.77 -2.20
CA THR A 73 7.51 19.84 -1.20
C THR A 73 7.97 18.45 -0.76
N LEU A 74 7.15 17.75 0.02
CA LEU A 74 7.47 16.46 0.63
C LEU A 74 7.74 15.40 -0.43
N ARG A 75 6.95 15.39 -1.52
CA ARG A 75 7.12 14.43 -2.60
C ARG A 75 8.53 14.54 -3.22
N VAL A 76 8.91 15.74 -3.63
CA VAL A 76 10.23 16.04 -4.22
C VAL A 76 11.34 15.72 -3.22
N ALA A 77 11.23 16.21 -1.98
CA ALA A 77 12.25 15.98 -0.95
C ALA A 77 12.37 14.49 -0.51
N TYR A 78 11.29 13.74 -0.54
CA TYR A 78 11.33 12.32 -0.20
C TYR A 78 11.97 11.50 -1.33
N TYR A 79 11.55 11.73 -2.57
CA TYR A 79 12.06 10.96 -3.71
C TYR A 79 13.49 11.36 -4.09
N ASP A 80 13.74 12.63 -4.35
CA ASP A 80 15.03 13.08 -4.86
C ASP A 80 16.11 13.05 -3.78
N LEU A 81 15.78 13.50 -2.56
CA LEU A 81 16.79 13.66 -1.50
C LEU A 81 16.94 12.45 -0.57
N THR A 82 15.88 11.68 -0.33
CA THR A 82 15.93 10.58 0.65
C THR A 82 16.11 9.23 -0.01
N ILE A 83 15.41 8.96 -1.10
CA ILE A 83 15.54 7.68 -1.79
C ILE A 83 16.79 7.74 -2.68
N THR A 84 16.90 8.72 -3.58
CA THR A 84 18.02 8.78 -4.55
C THR A 84 19.38 9.07 -3.93
N HIS A 85 19.48 9.94 -2.92
CA HIS A 85 20.78 10.30 -2.35
C HIS A 85 21.17 9.59 -1.04
N LYS A 86 20.21 9.02 -0.29
CA LYS A 86 20.50 8.42 1.04
C LYS A 86 20.27 6.91 1.11
N THR A 87 19.51 6.36 0.17
CA THR A 87 19.09 4.95 0.22
C THR A 87 19.60 4.15 -0.99
N MET A 88 19.59 4.76 -2.18
CA MET A 88 20.10 4.14 -3.41
C MET A 88 21.60 4.42 -3.57
N ARG A 89 22.36 3.40 -3.96
CA ARG A 89 23.82 3.49 -4.17
C ARG A 89 24.19 3.46 -5.65
N ASP A 90 23.28 2.99 -6.49
CA ASP A 90 23.44 2.75 -7.92
C ASP A 90 22.34 3.46 -8.75
N PRO A 91 22.66 3.96 -9.95
CA PRO A 91 21.68 4.56 -10.87
C PRO A 91 20.56 3.62 -11.31
N GLU A 92 20.85 2.32 -11.46
CA GLU A 92 19.90 1.32 -11.94
C GLU A 92 18.72 1.15 -10.97
N SER A 93 18.98 1.17 -9.66
CA SER A 93 17.94 1.17 -8.64
C SER A 93 17.04 2.40 -8.69
N ALA A 94 17.53 3.54 -9.19
CA ALA A 94 16.70 4.74 -9.37
C ALA A 94 15.67 4.56 -10.49
N GLU A 95 16.07 3.97 -11.61
CA GLU A 95 15.15 3.63 -12.70
C GLU A 95 14.10 2.60 -12.24
N MET A 96 14.52 1.60 -11.44
CA MET A 96 13.60 0.62 -10.88
C MET A 96 12.61 1.25 -9.89
N MET A 97 13.05 2.27 -9.14
CA MET A 97 12.17 3.02 -8.26
C MET A 97 11.11 3.79 -9.04
N ASP A 98 11.47 4.43 -10.16
CA ASP A 98 10.50 5.13 -11.00
C ASP A 98 9.40 4.17 -11.50
N ILE A 99 9.76 2.94 -11.87
CA ILE A 99 8.79 1.89 -12.22
C ILE A 99 7.88 1.57 -11.02
N ILE A 100 8.44 1.30 -9.84
CA ILE A 100 7.68 0.97 -8.62
C ILE A 100 6.69 2.08 -8.28
N LEU A 101 7.13 3.34 -8.34
CA LEU A 101 6.32 4.49 -7.94
C LEU A 101 5.26 4.83 -8.99
N ALA A 102 5.53 4.60 -10.27
CA ALA A 102 4.56 4.77 -11.35
C ALA A 102 3.44 3.70 -11.28
N ASN A 103 3.75 2.50 -10.82
CA ASN A 103 2.85 1.34 -10.84
C ASN A 103 2.37 0.93 -9.44
N ARG A 104 2.15 1.90 -8.55
CA ARG A 104 1.61 1.62 -7.20
C ARG A 104 0.13 1.27 -7.25
N TYR A 105 -0.20 0.11 -6.69
CA TYR A 105 -1.59 -0.34 -6.54
C TYR A 105 -1.97 -0.45 -5.07
N PHE A 106 -3.16 0.03 -4.75
CA PHE A 106 -3.80 -0.17 -3.45
C PHE A 106 -4.73 -1.36 -3.55
N ASP A 107 -4.48 -2.39 -2.73
CA ASP A 107 -5.35 -3.56 -2.68
C ASP A 107 -6.60 -3.25 -1.84
N MET A 108 -7.71 -3.08 -2.54
CA MET A 108 -9.01 -2.77 -1.92
C MET A 108 -9.51 -3.93 -1.04
N ALA A 109 -9.19 -5.18 -1.38
CA ALA A 109 -9.59 -6.31 -0.56
C ALA A 109 -8.85 -6.30 0.80
N ILE A 110 -7.61 -5.82 0.83
CA ILE A 110 -6.88 -5.63 2.09
C ILE A 110 -7.42 -4.41 2.87
N ILE A 111 -7.74 -3.31 2.18
CA ILE A 111 -8.20 -2.06 2.81
C ILE A 111 -9.59 -2.22 3.44
N TYR A 112 -10.55 -2.72 2.68
CA TYR A 112 -11.93 -2.89 3.15
C TYR A 112 -12.15 -4.19 3.90
N ASN A 113 -11.24 -5.16 3.71
CA ASN A 113 -11.33 -6.48 4.34
C ASN A 113 -12.70 -7.15 4.11
N TRP A 114 -13.22 -7.05 2.88
CA TRP A 114 -14.47 -7.70 2.51
C TRP A 114 -14.43 -9.19 2.85
N GLY A 115 -15.49 -9.71 3.46
CA GLY A 115 -15.58 -11.10 3.88
C GLY A 115 -14.65 -11.50 5.03
N GLY A 116 -13.74 -10.64 5.49
CA GLY A 116 -12.72 -10.97 6.48
C GLY A 116 -11.52 -11.74 5.92
N TRP A 117 -11.31 -11.70 4.60
CA TRP A 117 -10.30 -12.52 3.91
C TRP A 117 -8.86 -12.18 4.31
N TYR A 118 -8.54 -10.91 4.55
CA TYR A 118 -7.18 -10.52 4.92
C TYR A 118 -6.74 -11.21 6.22
N GLN A 119 -7.59 -11.20 7.25
CA GLN A 119 -7.33 -11.82 8.54
C GLN A 119 -7.32 -13.33 8.43
N TYR A 120 -8.19 -13.90 7.60
CA TYR A 120 -8.17 -15.33 7.34
C TYR A 120 -6.80 -15.77 6.80
N PHE A 121 -6.33 -15.17 5.70
CA PHE A 121 -5.04 -15.50 5.10
C PHE A 121 -3.85 -15.16 6.00
N TYR A 122 -3.92 -14.05 6.74
CA TYR A 122 -2.88 -13.67 7.70
C TYR A 122 -2.71 -14.73 8.81
N ASN A 123 -3.82 -15.27 9.31
CA ASN A 123 -3.79 -16.25 10.39
C ASN A 123 -3.44 -17.67 9.91
N LEU A 124 -3.47 -17.95 8.59
CA LEU A 124 -3.13 -19.27 8.05
C LEU A 124 -1.70 -19.70 8.39
N TRP A 125 -0.77 -18.77 8.51
CA TRP A 125 0.60 -19.04 9.01
C TRP A 125 0.56 -19.86 10.29
N GLY A 126 -0.33 -19.51 11.23
CA GLY A 126 -0.35 -20.03 12.61
C GLY A 126 -1.25 -21.24 12.80
N THR A 127 -1.94 -21.68 11.76
CA THR A 127 -2.93 -22.75 11.83
C THR A 127 -2.59 -23.89 10.89
N SER A 128 -2.62 -25.12 11.39
CA SER A 128 -2.32 -26.34 10.62
C SER A 128 -3.51 -26.90 9.82
N GLY A 129 -4.58 -26.12 9.62
CA GLY A 129 -5.87 -26.61 9.09
C GLY A 129 -6.20 -26.15 7.67
N SER A 130 -6.53 -27.10 6.79
CA SER A 130 -6.96 -26.90 5.40
C SER A 130 -8.48 -26.68 5.25
N ASN A 131 -9.05 -25.75 6.02
CA ASN A 131 -10.50 -25.44 6.00
C ASN A 131 -10.89 -24.39 4.94
N PHE A 132 -10.13 -24.27 3.85
CA PHE A 132 -10.39 -23.24 2.84
C PHE A 132 -11.78 -23.37 2.22
N ALA A 133 -12.15 -24.58 1.77
CA ALA A 133 -13.43 -24.80 1.10
C ALA A 133 -14.63 -24.42 1.98
N SER A 134 -14.66 -24.85 3.24
CA SER A 134 -15.75 -24.52 4.16
C SER A 134 -15.78 -23.04 4.56
N THR A 135 -14.61 -22.40 4.65
CA THR A 135 -14.52 -20.95 4.91
C THR A 135 -14.99 -20.14 3.69
N TYR A 136 -14.64 -20.58 2.48
CA TYR A 136 -15.11 -20.00 1.23
C TYR A 136 -16.62 -20.04 1.13
N GLU A 137 -17.22 -21.21 1.35
CA GLU A 137 -18.67 -21.37 1.27
C GLU A 137 -19.41 -20.48 2.28
N SER A 138 -18.86 -20.25 3.48
CA SER A 138 -19.51 -19.41 4.49
C SER A 138 -19.32 -17.90 4.27
N ALA A 139 -18.26 -17.48 3.59
CA ALA A 139 -17.90 -16.07 3.45
C ALA A 139 -18.15 -15.48 2.05
N LYS A 140 -18.33 -16.29 1.00
CA LYS A 140 -18.48 -15.80 -0.39
C LYS A 140 -19.64 -14.81 -0.57
N ASP A 141 -20.82 -15.12 -0.04
CA ASP A 141 -22.02 -14.29 -0.24
C ASP A 141 -21.91 -12.97 0.52
N LYS A 142 -21.36 -13.04 1.74
CA LYS A 142 -21.02 -11.85 2.55
C LYS A 142 -20.03 -10.95 1.82
N THR A 143 -18.98 -11.54 1.23
CA THR A 143 -17.96 -10.79 0.49
C THR A 143 -18.57 -10.00 -0.66
N ILE A 144 -19.43 -10.64 -1.45
CA ILE A 144 -20.12 -10.00 -2.59
C ILE A 144 -21.03 -8.88 -2.09
N ALA A 145 -21.79 -9.10 -1.00
CA ALA A 145 -22.67 -8.08 -0.43
C ALA A 145 -21.90 -6.84 0.05
N GLU A 146 -20.76 -7.02 0.70
CA GLU A 146 -19.92 -5.91 1.19
C GLU A 146 -19.25 -5.14 0.04
N ILE A 147 -18.82 -5.84 -1.02
CA ILE A 147 -18.33 -5.21 -2.26
C ILE A 147 -19.42 -4.34 -2.87
N ASN A 148 -20.61 -4.89 -3.09
CA ASN A 148 -21.72 -4.16 -3.69
C ASN A 148 -22.12 -2.94 -2.86
N THR A 149 -22.15 -3.07 -1.53
CA THR A 149 -22.42 -1.94 -0.63
C THR A 149 -21.38 -0.83 -0.81
N THR A 150 -20.10 -1.20 -0.87
CA THR A 150 -19.00 -0.25 -1.07
C THR A 150 -19.15 0.46 -2.42
N VAL A 151 -19.44 -0.27 -3.50
CA VAL A 151 -19.64 0.29 -4.85
C VAL A 151 -20.85 1.23 -4.88
N ASP A 152 -21.98 0.83 -4.29
CA ASP A 152 -23.19 1.65 -4.23
C ASP A 152 -22.98 2.96 -3.46
N GLU A 153 -22.19 2.94 -2.39
CA GLU A 153 -21.81 4.16 -1.66
C GLU A 153 -20.96 5.10 -2.51
N PHE A 154 -19.96 4.57 -3.24
CA PHE A 154 -19.13 5.37 -4.13
C PHE A 154 -19.91 5.97 -5.31
N LEU A 155 -20.92 5.26 -5.83
CA LEU A 155 -21.77 5.77 -6.90
C LEU A 155 -22.75 6.85 -6.42
N LYS A 156 -23.15 6.84 -5.14
CA LYS A 156 -24.01 7.89 -4.55
C LYS A 156 -23.25 9.17 -4.22
N SER A 157 -21.94 9.08 -3.99
CA SER A 157 -21.08 10.22 -3.64
C SER A 157 -20.53 10.99 -4.84
N ASN A 158 -20.80 10.55 -6.07
CA ASN A 158 -20.47 11.23 -7.33
C ASN A 158 -21.74 11.79 -7.99
#